data_AF-F3QJP4-F1
#
_entry.id   AF-F3QJP4-F1
#
_cell.length_a   1.000
_cell.length_b   1.000
_cell.length_c   1.000
_cell.angle_alpha   90.00
_cell.angle_beta   90.00
_cell.angle_gamma   90.00
#
_symmetry.space_group_name_H-M   'P 1'
#
loop_
_entity.id
_entity.type
_entity.pdbx_description
1 polymer ?
#
loop_
_entity_poly.entity_id
_entity_poly.type
_entity_poly.pdbx_seq_one_letter_code
_entity_poly.pdbx_strand_id
1 'polypeptide(L)'
;MKKLLLALITSVLPNLVFAQTQCGQCHSTAVPLSSEHPNVQQLTATDCSKCHANNGKGIFQKVHESHKGKVPCNSCHLTNQNSVVLRQLSSGETISVSKDDFELYSELLSTDEGSASKLHLSKGLTCGSCHKESAPQEGSTVDNDRCLSCHGSYEELAKKTQKAEKSDNPHSSHQGKLECSRCHAGHSKTKSYCLECHSNFNQKMPEN
;
A
#
# COMPACT_ATOMS: atom_id res chain seq x y z
N MET A 1 -56.08 -50.37 21.96
CA MET A 1 -55.69 -48.97 22.28
C MET A 1 -54.21 -48.98 22.62
N LYS A 2 -53.34 -48.72 21.63
CA LYS A 2 -51.90 -49.07 21.66
C LYS A 2 -51.06 -47.79 21.47
N LYS A 3 -50.24 -47.52 22.49
CA LYS A 3 -48.93 -46.85 22.52
C LYS A 3 -48.81 -45.41 22.00
N LEU A 4 -48.68 -44.52 22.98
CA LEU A 4 -47.98 -43.24 22.96
C LEU A 4 -46.55 -43.43 22.41
N LEU A 5 -46.19 -42.76 21.31
CA LEU A 5 -44.81 -42.66 20.84
C LEU A 5 -44.33 -41.22 21.01
N LEU A 6 -43.33 -41.08 21.88
CA LEU A 6 -42.51 -39.91 22.12
C LEU A 6 -41.49 -39.81 20.96
N ALA A 7 -41.49 -38.71 20.21
CA ALA A 7 -40.44 -38.43 19.24
C ALA A 7 -39.60 -37.24 19.73
N LEU A 8 -38.40 -37.57 20.22
CA LEU A 8 -37.31 -36.64 20.55
C LEU A 8 -36.50 -36.33 19.28
N ILE A 9 -36.16 -35.03 19.13
CA ILE A 9 -34.90 -34.46 18.60
C ILE A 9 -34.59 -34.86 17.13
N THR A 10 -34.53 -33.93 16.18
CA THR A 10 -33.33 -33.10 15.97
C THR A 10 -33.69 -31.80 15.26
N SER A 11 -33.25 -30.69 15.86
CA SER A 11 -33.12 -29.41 15.19
C SER A 11 -32.12 -29.59 14.04
N VAL A 12 -32.59 -29.56 12.80
CA VAL A 12 -31.73 -29.30 11.64
C VAL A 12 -31.79 -27.80 11.40
N LEU A 13 -31.05 -27.05 12.21
CA LEU A 13 -30.60 -25.73 11.77
C LEU A 13 -29.78 -25.97 10.50
N PRO A 14 -30.11 -25.35 9.36
CA PRO A 14 -29.23 -25.41 8.22
C PRO A 14 -27.91 -24.79 8.67
N ASN A 15 -26.86 -25.60 8.60
CA ASN A 15 -25.48 -25.16 8.62
C ASN A 15 -25.30 -24.15 7.49
N LEU A 16 -25.64 -22.89 7.75
CA LEU A 16 -25.10 -21.73 7.05
C LEU A 16 -23.65 -21.62 7.51
N VAL A 17 -22.81 -22.52 7.02
CA VAL A 17 -21.38 -22.25 6.89
C VAL A 17 -21.28 -21.17 5.83
N PHE A 18 -21.54 -19.92 6.21
CA PHE A 18 -20.94 -18.81 5.51
C PHE A 18 -19.44 -19.08 5.61
N ALA A 19 -18.81 -19.42 4.50
CA ALA A 19 -17.38 -19.31 4.37
C ALA A 19 -17.05 -17.84 4.61
N GLN A 20 -16.90 -17.46 5.88
CA GLN A 20 -16.46 -16.14 6.26
C GLN A 20 -15.08 -16.00 5.65
N THR A 21 -14.99 -15.16 4.63
CA THR A 21 -13.74 -14.54 4.19
C THR A 21 -12.93 -14.16 5.42
N GLN A 22 -11.62 -14.35 5.43
CA GLN A 22 -10.79 -14.16 6.63
C GLN A 22 -10.98 -12.79 7.31
N CYS A 23 -11.32 -11.75 6.54
CA CYS A 23 -11.66 -10.43 7.07
C CYS A 23 -12.91 -10.43 7.97
N GLY A 24 -13.93 -11.23 7.62
CA GLY A 24 -15.20 -11.35 8.34
C GLY A 24 -15.09 -12.06 9.70
N GLN A 25 -13.95 -12.71 9.97
CA GLN A 25 -13.64 -13.25 11.30
C GLN A 25 -13.36 -12.14 12.32
N CYS A 26 -12.86 -10.98 11.86
CA CYS A 26 -12.60 -9.82 12.71
C CYS A 26 -13.61 -8.67 12.47
N HIS A 27 -14.17 -8.58 11.27
CA HIS A 27 -15.21 -7.61 10.90
C HIS A 27 -16.56 -8.30 10.71
N SER A 28 -17.21 -8.64 11.83
CA SER A 28 -18.58 -9.19 11.83
C SER A 28 -19.65 -8.15 11.50
N THR A 29 -19.26 -6.87 11.41
CA THR A 29 -20.09 -5.71 11.06
C THR A 29 -19.38 -4.83 10.01
N ALA A 30 -20.06 -3.81 9.49
CA ALA A 30 -19.49 -2.90 8.49
C ALA A 30 -18.22 -2.20 9.00
N VAL A 31 -17.16 -2.19 8.20
CA VAL A 31 -15.91 -1.48 8.48
C VAL A 31 -16.20 0.03 8.54
N PRO A 32 -15.69 0.77 9.53
CA PRO A 32 -15.77 2.23 9.54
C PRO A 32 -14.96 2.79 8.37
N LEU A 33 -15.65 3.39 7.39
CA LEU A 33 -15.03 3.99 6.20
C LEU A 33 -15.17 5.51 6.26
N SER A 34 -14.31 6.23 5.54
CA SER A 34 -14.41 7.69 5.42
C SER A 34 -15.75 8.10 4.81
N SER A 35 -16.19 9.33 5.11
CA SER A 35 -17.43 9.91 4.55
C SER A 35 -17.50 9.90 3.02
N GLU A 36 -16.34 9.94 2.35
CA GLU A 36 -16.22 9.93 0.89
C GLU A 36 -16.35 8.53 0.25
N HIS A 37 -16.50 7.47 1.06
CA HIS A 37 -16.62 6.12 0.54
C HIS A 37 -18.09 5.79 0.21
N PRO A 38 -18.38 5.17 -0.96
CA PRO A 38 -19.73 4.69 -1.28
C PRO A 38 -20.29 3.77 -0.19
N ASN A 39 -21.62 3.73 -0.02
CA ASN A 39 -22.24 2.83 0.95
C ASN A 39 -21.98 1.36 0.54
N VAL A 40 -21.36 0.61 1.46
CA VAL A 40 -21.01 -0.82 1.27
C VAL A 40 -21.60 -1.71 2.37
N GLN A 41 -22.64 -1.26 3.06
CA GLN A 41 -23.22 -1.97 4.21
C GLN A 41 -23.76 -3.37 3.85
N GLN A 42 -24.00 -3.63 2.56
CA GLN A 42 -24.48 -4.92 2.04
C GLN A 42 -23.40 -5.74 1.33
N LEU A 43 -22.15 -5.26 1.28
CA LEU A 43 -21.04 -5.94 0.60
C LEU A 43 -20.22 -6.77 1.58
N THR A 44 -19.72 -7.91 1.12
CA THR A 44 -18.77 -8.76 1.86
C THR A 44 -17.33 -8.34 1.59
N ALA A 45 -16.37 -8.84 2.38
CA ALA A 45 -14.96 -8.53 2.14
C ALA A 45 -14.45 -9.03 0.75
N THR A 46 -15.05 -10.07 0.19
CA THR A 46 -14.79 -10.51 -1.20
C THR A 46 -15.33 -9.53 -2.23
N ASP A 47 -16.41 -8.81 -1.93
CA ASP A 47 -16.94 -7.79 -2.83
C ASP A 47 -16.07 -6.53 -2.84
N CYS A 48 -15.35 -6.25 -1.75
CA CYS A 48 -14.41 -5.13 -1.69
C CYS A 48 -13.33 -5.25 -2.76
N SER A 49 -12.79 -6.46 -2.99
CA SER A 49 -11.74 -6.66 -4.00
C SER A 49 -12.24 -6.42 -5.42
N LYS A 50 -13.56 -6.46 -5.70
CA LYS A 50 -14.11 -6.13 -7.03
C LYS A 50 -13.88 -4.66 -7.40
N CYS A 51 -14.00 -3.76 -6.44
CA CYS A 51 -13.73 -2.33 -6.63
C CYS A 51 -12.27 -1.95 -6.37
N HIS A 52 -11.54 -2.79 -5.63
CA HIS A 52 -10.18 -2.55 -5.18
C HIS A 52 -9.13 -3.51 -5.76
N ALA A 53 -9.42 -4.14 -6.90
CA ALA A 53 -8.56 -5.14 -7.53
C ALA A 53 -7.28 -4.55 -8.12
N ASN A 54 -7.36 -3.44 -8.89
CA ASN A 54 -6.22 -2.75 -9.51
C ASN A 54 -6.63 -1.37 -10.09
N ASN A 55 -5.63 -0.49 -10.34
CA ASN A 55 -5.75 0.85 -10.96
C ASN A 55 -6.44 1.97 -10.14
N GLY A 56 -6.02 2.16 -8.88
CA GLY A 56 -6.16 3.49 -8.28
C GLY A 56 -6.11 3.54 -6.76
N LYS A 57 -6.63 2.51 -6.08
CA LYS A 57 -6.60 2.37 -4.60
C LYS A 57 -6.73 0.90 -4.22
N GLY A 58 -5.66 0.12 -4.35
CA GLY A 58 -5.65 -1.28 -3.95
C GLY A 58 -6.02 -1.42 -2.47
N ILE A 59 -6.97 -2.31 -2.14
CA ILE A 59 -7.46 -2.50 -0.76
C ILE A 59 -6.33 -2.92 0.17
N PHE A 60 -5.33 -3.62 -0.36
CA PHE A 60 -4.13 -4.03 0.36
C PHE A 60 -3.47 -2.89 1.13
N GLN A 61 -3.28 -1.73 0.51
CA GLN A 61 -2.60 -0.62 1.18
C GLN A 61 -3.44 -0.06 2.33
N LYS A 62 -4.76 0.10 2.12
CA LYS A 62 -5.66 0.59 3.18
C LYS A 62 -5.85 -0.40 4.32
N VAL A 63 -5.79 -1.69 4.03
CA VAL A 63 -5.73 -2.74 5.06
C VAL A 63 -4.46 -2.56 5.88
N HIS A 64 -3.28 -2.48 5.26
CA HIS A 64 -2.04 -2.27 6.01
C HIS A 64 -2.07 -0.98 6.84
N GLU A 65 -2.50 0.16 6.27
CA GLU A 65 -2.59 1.44 7.00
C GLU A 65 -3.53 1.38 8.20
N SER A 66 -4.69 0.73 8.06
CA SER A 66 -5.69 0.70 9.12
C SER A 66 -5.32 -0.25 10.27
N HIS A 67 -4.53 -1.29 9.96
CA HIS A 67 -4.17 -2.38 10.87
C HIS A 67 -2.73 -2.29 11.41
N LYS A 68 -1.86 -1.48 10.79
CA LYS A 68 -0.48 -1.24 11.26
C LYS A 68 -0.49 -0.81 12.73
N GLY A 69 0.27 -1.53 13.56
CA GLY A 69 0.36 -1.30 15.00
C GLY A 69 -0.88 -1.68 15.81
N LYS A 70 -1.94 -2.19 15.17
CA LYS A 70 -3.20 -2.59 15.84
C LYS A 70 -3.46 -4.09 15.74
N VAL A 71 -3.04 -4.73 14.64
CA VAL A 71 -3.19 -6.17 14.42
C VAL A 71 -1.82 -6.78 14.11
N PRO A 72 -1.44 -7.88 14.77
CA PRO A 72 -0.20 -8.58 14.45
C PRO A 72 -0.16 -9.05 13.00
N CYS A 73 0.96 -8.85 12.29
CA CYS A 73 1.08 -9.16 10.87
C CYS A 73 0.79 -10.65 10.56
N ASN A 74 1.17 -11.54 11.47
CA ASN A 74 0.93 -12.99 11.37
C ASN A 74 -0.56 -13.40 11.46
N SER A 75 -1.46 -12.47 11.80
CA SER A 75 -2.91 -12.69 11.76
C SER A 75 -3.42 -12.86 10.32
N CYS A 76 -2.72 -12.26 9.36
CA CYS A 76 -3.07 -12.32 7.93
C CYS A 76 -1.99 -13.04 7.10
N HIS A 77 -0.73 -12.96 7.52
CA HIS A 77 0.39 -13.58 6.84
C HIS A 77 0.82 -14.89 7.52
N LEU A 78 0.88 -15.98 6.75
CA LEU A 78 1.43 -17.24 7.25
C LEU A 78 2.93 -17.28 7.01
N THR A 79 3.68 -17.55 8.08
CA THR A 79 5.12 -17.77 8.01
C THR A 79 5.42 -19.25 7.85
N ASN A 80 6.10 -19.62 6.76
CA ASN A 80 6.69 -20.93 6.53
C ASN A 80 8.18 -20.93 6.92
N GLN A 81 8.94 -21.99 6.61
CA GLN A 81 10.36 -22.07 6.98
C GLN A 81 11.20 -20.91 6.40
N ASN A 82 10.97 -20.53 5.13
CA ASN A 82 11.77 -19.49 4.45
C ASN A 82 10.92 -18.41 3.75
N SER A 83 9.60 -18.52 3.81
CA SER A 83 8.71 -17.60 3.12
C SER A 83 7.57 -17.13 4.00
N VAL A 84 7.03 -15.97 3.65
CA VAL A 84 5.79 -15.44 4.20
C VAL A 84 4.78 -15.37 3.07
N VAL A 85 3.62 -15.99 3.27
CA VAL A 85 2.55 -16.03 2.28
C VAL A 85 1.34 -15.28 2.78
N LEU A 86 0.69 -14.53 1.88
CA LEU A 86 -0.62 -14.00 2.16
C LEU A 86 -1.65 -15.13 2.06
N ARG A 87 -2.46 -15.33 3.10
CA ARG A 87 -3.54 -16.32 3.07
C ARG A 87 -4.62 -15.88 2.05
N GLN A 88 -4.65 -16.58 0.91
CA GLN A 88 -5.75 -16.59 -0.06
C GLN A 88 -6.19 -15.20 -0.56
N LEU A 89 -5.67 -14.79 -1.73
CA LEU A 89 -6.34 -13.76 -2.54
C LEU A 89 -7.70 -14.31 -3.03
N SER A 90 -8.63 -13.41 -3.34
CA SER A 90 -9.99 -13.74 -3.83
C SER A 90 -10.00 -14.65 -5.07
N SER A 91 -8.86 -14.77 -5.77
CA SER A 91 -8.62 -15.58 -6.97
C SER A 91 -7.92 -16.92 -6.71
N GLY A 92 -7.57 -17.24 -5.45
CA GLY A 92 -6.73 -18.40 -5.12
C GLY A 92 -5.23 -18.20 -5.38
N GLU A 93 -4.83 -17.05 -5.94
CA GLU A 93 -3.44 -16.68 -6.12
C GLU A 93 -2.78 -16.39 -4.76
N THR A 94 -1.57 -16.90 -4.56
CA THR A 94 -0.82 -16.72 -3.31
C THR A 94 0.43 -15.92 -3.61
N ILE A 95 0.52 -14.71 -3.07
CA ILE A 95 1.77 -13.94 -3.08
C ILE A 95 2.65 -14.49 -1.96
N SER A 96 3.83 -14.97 -2.33
CA SER A 96 4.86 -15.46 -1.41
C SER A 96 6.08 -14.57 -1.53
N VAL A 97 6.62 -14.14 -0.39
CA VAL A 97 7.88 -13.39 -0.30
C VAL A 97 8.85 -14.11 0.63
N SER A 98 10.14 -13.81 0.54
CA SER A 98 11.10 -14.33 1.51
C SER A 98 10.82 -13.74 2.90
N LYS A 99 11.33 -14.39 3.95
CA LYS A 99 11.26 -13.81 5.31
C LYS A 99 12.01 -12.49 5.39
N ASP A 100 13.18 -12.43 4.78
CA ASP A 100 14.05 -11.25 4.81
C ASP A 100 13.36 -10.05 4.12
N ASP A 101 12.76 -10.28 2.94
CA ASP A 101 11.97 -9.24 2.26
C ASP A 101 10.77 -8.80 3.13
N PHE A 102 10.09 -9.72 3.81
CA PHE A 102 8.96 -9.40 4.67
C PHE A 102 9.36 -8.54 5.89
N GLU A 103 10.49 -8.87 6.51
CA GLU A 103 11.07 -8.09 7.62
C GLU A 103 11.48 -6.70 7.13
N LEU A 104 12.14 -6.61 5.97
CA LEU A 104 12.47 -5.35 5.33
C LEU A 104 11.22 -4.50 5.06
N TYR A 105 10.16 -5.07 4.50
CA TYR A 105 8.91 -4.34 4.27
C TYR A 105 8.31 -3.80 5.57
N SER A 106 8.33 -4.60 6.64
CA SER A 106 7.85 -4.20 7.96
C SER A 106 8.64 -3.02 8.50
N GLU A 107 9.96 -3.01 8.33
CA GLU A 107 10.83 -1.90 8.74
C GLU A 107 10.59 -0.64 7.90
N LEU A 108 10.61 -0.77 6.57
CA LEU A 108 10.41 0.35 5.64
C LEU A 108 9.05 1.01 5.89
N LEU A 109 7.96 0.23 5.93
CA LEU A 109 6.63 0.77 6.19
C LEU A 109 6.49 1.37 7.59
N SER A 110 7.35 0.99 8.54
CA SER A 110 7.36 1.54 9.90
C SER A 110 8.11 2.87 10.02
N THR A 111 9.08 3.12 9.15
CA THR A 111 10.03 4.24 9.23
C THR A 111 9.91 5.25 8.08
N ASP A 112 8.98 5.05 7.14
CA ASP A 112 8.82 5.82 5.89
C ASP A 112 8.30 7.26 6.02
N GLU A 113 8.31 7.87 7.20
CA GLU A 113 7.78 9.23 7.37
C GLU A 113 8.58 10.28 6.59
N GLY A 114 7.88 11.17 5.87
CA GLY A 114 8.49 12.18 5.00
C GLY A 114 9.19 11.61 3.76
N SER A 115 8.87 10.36 3.37
CA SER A 115 9.38 9.71 2.16
C SER A 115 8.43 9.84 0.97
N ALA A 116 8.97 9.69 -0.24
CA ALA A 116 8.15 9.67 -1.46
C ALA A 116 7.20 8.46 -1.48
N SER A 117 7.64 7.29 -1.01
CA SER A 117 6.81 6.09 -0.92
C SER A 117 5.59 6.36 -0.06
N LYS A 118 5.76 6.91 1.14
CA LYS A 118 4.65 7.20 2.05
C LYS A 118 3.61 8.14 1.43
N LEU A 119 4.07 9.21 0.78
CA LEU A 119 3.17 10.12 0.08
C LEU A 119 2.38 9.41 -1.04
N HIS A 120 3.05 8.61 -1.87
CA HIS A 120 2.41 7.89 -2.97
C HIS A 120 1.45 6.79 -2.49
N LEU A 121 1.85 6.02 -1.48
CA LEU A 121 1.02 5.01 -0.84
C LEU A 121 -0.25 5.64 -0.23
N SER A 122 -0.13 6.80 0.42
CA SER A 122 -1.29 7.54 0.97
C SER A 122 -2.30 7.94 -0.10
N LYS A 123 -1.84 8.12 -1.34
CA LYS A 123 -2.67 8.43 -2.52
C LYS A 123 -3.26 7.20 -3.20
N GLY A 124 -2.97 5.99 -2.69
CA GLY A 124 -3.55 4.73 -3.16
C GLY A 124 -2.71 3.99 -4.21
N LEU A 125 -1.47 4.44 -4.44
CA LEU A 125 -0.51 3.69 -5.25
C LEU A 125 0.02 2.46 -4.49
N THR A 126 0.57 1.52 -5.24
CA THR A 126 1.08 0.24 -4.74
C THR A 126 2.58 0.10 -5.01
N CYS A 127 3.23 -0.94 -4.48
CA CYS A 127 4.64 -1.23 -4.74
C CYS A 127 4.93 -1.30 -6.26
N GLY A 128 4.09 -2.02 -7.00
CA GLY A 128 4.15 -2.15 -8.45
C GLY A 128 3.82 -0.85 -9.23
N SER A 129 3.42 0.22 -8.53
CA SER A 129 3.30 1.55 -9.14
C SER A 129 4.65 2.23 -9.31
N CYS A 130 5.71 1.74 -8.68
CA CYS A 130 7.07 2.23 -8.84
C CYS A 130 8.01 1.09 -9.27
N HIS A 131 7.92 -0.05 -8.60
CA HIS A 131 8.66 -1.25 -8.96
C HIS A 131 7.99 -1.98 -10.12
N LYS A 132 8.75 -2.82 -10.83
CA LYS A 132 8.20 -3.66 -11.91
C LYS A 132 7.30 -4.76 -11.33
N GLU A 133 7.67 -5.27 -10.16
CA GLU A 133 6.98 -6.33 -9.45
C GLU A 133 6.08 -5.77 -8.34
N SER A 134 4.95 -6.46 -8.08
CA SER A 134 4.07 -6.15 -6.96
C SER A 134 4.68 -6.48 -5.59
N ALA A 135 5.71 -7.33 -5.57
CA ALA A 135 6.49 -7.70 -4.39
C ALA A 135 7.99 -7.59 -4.72
N PRO A 136 8.57 -6.38 -4.66
CA PRO A 136 9.96 -6.12 -5.04
C PRO A 136 10.93 -6.73 -4.02
N GLN A 137 11.97 -7.41 -4.49
CA GLN A 137 13.01 -7.97 -3.62
C GLN A 137 13.95 -6.88 -3.09
N GLU A 138 14.68 -7.16 -2.02
CA GLU A 138 15.79 -6.32 -1.59
C GLU A 138 16.73 -5.97 -2.76
N GLY A 139 17.14 -4.70 -2.83
CA GLY A 139 17.98 -4.19 -3.92
C GLY A 139 17.24 -3.82 -5.20
N SER A 140 15.91 -4.00 -5.26
CA SER A 140 15.11 -3.54 -6.39
C SER A 140 15.24 -2.02 -6.57
N THR A 141 15.52 -1.60 -7.81
CA THR A 141 15.69 -0.19 -8.16
C THR A 141 14.48 0.36 -8.92
N VAL A 142 14.35 1.69 -8.95
CA VAL A 142 13.35 2.42 -9.73
C VAL A 142 14.06 3.47 -10.56
N ASP A 143 13.91 3.39 -11.87
CA ASP A 143 14.52 4.33 -12.81
C ASP A 143 13.68 5.61 -12.92
N ASN A 144 14.30 6.74 -13.27
CA ASN A 144 13.60 8.03 -13.41
C ASN A 144 12.42 7.97 -14.39
N ASP A 145 12.51 7.18 -15.46
CA ASP A 145 11.45 7.03 -16.45
C ASP A 145 10.12 6.61 -15.80
N ARG A 146 10.19 5.84 -14.70
CA ARG A 146 8.99 5.50 -13.92
C ARG A 146 8.36 6.74 -13.31
N CYS A 147 9.17 7.63 -12.72
CA CYS A 147 8.69 8.90 -12.16
C CYS A 147 8.08 9.77 -13.27
N LEU A 148 8.81 9.93 -14.38
CA LEU A 148 8.42 10.77 -15.50
C LEU A 148 7.13 10.29 -16.18
N SER A 149 6.83 8.99 -16.14
CA SER A 149 5.59 8.42 -16.69
C SER A 149 4.31 9.01 -16.08
N CYS A 150 4.38 9.52 -14.85
CA CYS A 150 3.27 10.18 -14.16
C CYS A 150 3.48 11.70 -13.98
N HIS A 151 4.73 12.13 -13.78
CA HIS A 151 5.05 13.52 -13.45
C HIS A 151 5.32 14.42 -14.66
N GLY A 152 5.55 13.82 -15.83
CA GLY A 152 5.94 14.51 -17.06
C GLY A 152 7.46 14.65 -17.18
N SER A 153 7.90 15.29 -18.25
CA SER A 153 9.32 15.54 -18.55
C SER A 153 9.99 16.49 -17.56
N TYR A 154 11.33 16.47 -17.50
CA TYR A 154 12.11 17.44 -16.70
C TYR A 154 11.79 18.88 -17.11
N GLU A 155 11.58 19.14 -18.40
CA GLU A 155 11.28 20.45 -18.94
C GLU A 155 9.92 20.97 -18.44
N GLU A 156 8.93 20.09 -18.33
CA GLU A 156 7.62 20.42 -17.74
C GLU A 156 7.71 20.62 -16.22
N LEU A 157 8.46 19.76 -15.54
CA LEU A 157 8.68 19.88 -14.10
C LEU A 157 9.41 21.18 -13.75
N ALA A 158 10.46 21.53 -14.49
CA ALA A 158 11.18 22.79 -14.35
C ALA A 158 10.26 24.00 -14.50
N LYS A 159 9.35 24.00 -15.47
CA LYS A 159 8.36 25.06 -15.63
C LYS A 159 7.39 25.13 -14.45
N LYS A 160 6.89 23.97 -13.98
CA LYS A 160 5.97 23.88 -12.83
C LYS A 160 6.60 24.36 -11.52
N THR A 161 7.89 24.11 -11.32
CA THR A 161 8.62 24.50 -10.11
C THR A 161 9.43 25.78 -10.27
N GLN A 162 9.19 26.55 -11.34
CA GLN A 162 9.88 27.81 -11.56
C GLN A 162 9.45 28.84 -10.51
N LYS A 163 10.39 29.26 -9.67
CA LYS A 163 10.26 30.45 -8.83
C LYS A 163 10.76 31.68 -9.58
N ALA A 164 10.44 32.87 -9.04
CA ALA A 164 10.95 34.14 -9.56
C ALA A 164 12.49 34.14 -9.64
N GLU A 165 13.15 33.57 -8.63
CA GLU A 165 14.58 33.25 -8.64
C GLU A 165 14.83 31.91 -9.32
N LYS A 166 15.47 31.94 -10.50
CA LYS A 166 15.73 30.74 -11.31
C LYS A 166 16.79 29.82 -10.69
N SER A 167 17.71 30.35 -9.88
CA SER A 167 18.85 29.61 -9.31
C SER A 167 18.44 28.44 -8.41
N ASP A 168 17.23 28.49 -7.85
CA ASP A 168 16.79 27.58 -6.80
C ASP A 168 15.90 26.45 -7.34
N ASN A 169 15.70 26.37 -8.65
CA ASN A 169 14.80 25.39 -9.26
C ASN A 169 15.46 23.99 -9.31
N PRO A 170 14.99 23.01 -8.50
CA PRO A 170 15.63 21.71 -8.39
C PRO A 170 15.54 20.88 -9.68
N HIS A 171 14.58 21.17 -10.56
CA HIS A 171 14.37 20.45 -11.82
C HIS A 171 15.07 21.11 -13.02
N SER A 172 15.80 22.21 -12.80
CA SER A 172 16.59 22.91 -13.81
C SER A 172 18.03 23.12 -13.31
N SER A 173 18.68 22.04 -12.90
CA SER A 173 20.01 22.06 -12.31
C SER A 173 21.12 22.35 -13.33
N HIS A 174 22.18 23.04 -12.89
CA HIS A 174 23.41 23.21 -13.67
C HIS A 174 24.19 21.89 -13.85
N GLN A 175 23.83 20.84 -13.12
CA GLN A 175 24.37 19.48 -13.28
C GLN A 175 23.54 18.63 -14.25
N GLY A 176 22.54 19.22 -14.91
CA GLY A 176 21.67 18.53 -15.86
C GLY A 176 20.53 17.77 -15.19
N LYS A 177 20.17 16.61 -15.76
CA LYS A 177 19.05 15.77 -15.31
C LYS A 177 19.52 14.90 -14.15
N LEU A 178 19.14 15.29 -12.92
CA LEU A 178 19.48 14.57 -11.69
C LEU A 178 18.48 13.45 -11.42
N GLU A 179 18.97 12.32 -10.90
CA GLU A 179 18.11 11.23 -10.39
C GLU A 179 17.08 11.75 -9.38
N CYS A 180 15.80 11.44 -9.60
CA CYS A 180 14.68 11.88 -8.77
C CYS A 180 14.92 11.54 -7.30
N SER A 181 15.44 10.34 -7.04
CA SER A 181 15.71 9.78 -5.71
C SER A 181 16.82 10.49 -4.93
N ARG A 182 17.65 11.32 -5.58
CA ARG A 182 18.65 12.15 -4.88
C ARG A 182 17.99 13.15 -3.94
N CYS A 183 16.79 13.62 -4.30
CA CYS A 183 15.99 14.50 -3.47
C CYS A 183 14.76 13.80 -2.90
N HIS A 184 13.99 13.14 -3.78
CA HIS A 184 12.74 12.46 -3.49
C HIS A 184 12.99 11.00 -3.13
N ALA A 185 13.69 10.78 -2.02
CA ALA A 185 14.00 9.45 -1.51
C ALA A 185 12.74 8.58 -1.38
N GLY A 186 12.82 7.35 -1.92
CA GLY A 186 11.72 6.41 -2.00
C GLY A 186 11.21 5.98 -0.63
N HIS A 187 12.00 5.20 0.10
CA HIS A 187 11.60 4.63 1.39
C HIS A 187 12.33 5.23 2.60
N SER A 188 12.86 6.44 2.47
CA SER A 188 13.50 7.17 3.56
C SER A 188 13.17 8.65 3.49
N LYS A 189 13.51 9.39 4.55
CA LYS A 189 13.22 10.82 4.64
C LYS A 189 13.88 11.58 3.48
N THR A 190 13.08 12.34 2.75
CA THR A 190 13.54 13.20 1.66
C THR A 190 14.47 14.31 2.16
N LYS A 191 15.45 14.68 1.33
CA LYS A 191 16.41 15.76 1.59
C LYS A 191 16.68 16.51 0.30
N SER A 192 16.88 17.82 0.33
CA SER A 192 17.32 18.50 -0.88
C SER A 192 18.82 18.24 -1.12
N TYR A 193 19.14 17.70 -2.29
CA TYR A 193 20.52 17.53 -2.73
C TYR A 193 21.24 18.88 -2.92
N CYS A 194 20.53 19.91 -3.38
CA CYS A 194 21.13 21.23 -3.62
C CYS A 194 21.64 21.86 -2.32
N LEU A 195 20.98 21.62 -1.19
CA LEU A 195 21.36 22.17 0.12
C LEU A 195 22.69 21.60 0.65
N GLU A 196 23.23 20.54 0.05
CA GLU A 196 24.56 20.03 0.38
C GLU A 196 25.66 21.03 -0.02
N CYS A 197 25.39 21.94 -0.96
CA CYS A 197 26.31 23.00 -1.40
C CYS A 197 25.71 24.41 -1.29
N HIS A 198 24.40 24.55 -1.52
CA HIS A 198 23.68 25.82 -1.55
C HIS A 198 22.86 26.01 -0.27
N SER A 199 23.53 26.24 0.86
CA SER A 199 22.88 26.37 2.18
C SER A 199 21.87 27.50 2.30
N ASN A 200 21.88 28.46 1.38
CA ASN A 200 20.99 29.61 1.33
C ASN A 200 19.72 29.38 0.50
N PHE A 201 19.59 28.26 -0.22
CA PHE A 201 18.39 27.98 -1.00
C PHE A 201 17.19 27.71 -0.08
N ASN A 202 16.02 28.17 -0.51
CA ASN A 202 14.76 27.92 0.19
C ASN A 202 13.87 27.00 -0.64
N GLN A 203 14.15 25.70 -0.58
CA GLN A 203 13.43 24.67 -1.32
C GLN A 203 12.46 23.94 -0.40
N LYS A 204 11.21 23.77 -0.88
CA LYS A 204 10.17 22.98 -0.20
C LYS A 204 9.85 21.77 -1.06
N MET A 205 9.88 20.59 -0.43
CA MET A 205 9.55 19.32 -1.07
C MET A 205 8.09 18.96 -0.78
N PRO A 206 7.37 18.31 -1.72
CA PRO A 206 5.98 17.91 -1.54
C PRO A 206 5.78 16.81 -0.48
N GLU A 207 6.83 16.08 -0.13
CA GLU A 207 6.80 15.02 0.89
C GLU A 207 6.88 15.55 2.34
N ASN A 208 7.14 16.85 2.54
CA ASN A 208 7.29 17.49 3.86
C ASN A 208 6.31 18.65 4.10
#